data_AF-A0A5C6CHC4-F1
#
_entry.id   AF-A0A5C6CHC4-F1
#
_cell.length_a   1.000
_cell.length_b   1.000
_cell.length_c   1.000
_cell.angle_alpha   90.00
_cell.angle_beta   90.00
_cell.angle_gamma   90.00
#
_symmetry.space_group_name_H-M   'P 1'
#
loop_
_entity.id
_entity.type
_entity.pdbx_description
1 polymer ?
#
loop_
_entity_poly.entity_id
_entity_poly.type
_entity_poly.pdbx_seq_one_letter_code
_entity_poly.pdbx_strand_id
1 'polypeptide(L)'
;MSLVQIAQWMIRIRQQDELTPALILPAHLNLRAPFYEALGRSLADAGIRRVRFDVLRPIGGLWQSVANRIFAQQVGRLNRVLARRHDEALWVQVAWTATIARPLRVAENSAAEFVIGVAQSRDSLPTWVASIDLAEPTV
;
A
#
# COMPACT_ATOMS: atom_id res chain seq x y z
N MET A 1 -7.95 -0.11 -15.55
CA MET A 1 -8.74 0.46 -14.43
C MET A 1 -8.23 1.84 -14.08
N SER A 2 -9.10 2.79 -13.75
CA SER A 2 -8.70 4.11 -13.24
C SER A 2 -8.38 4.07 -11.74
N LEU A 3 -7.63 5.06 -11.24
CA LEU A 3 -7.31 5.15 -9.79
C LEU A 3 -8.54 5.31 -8.91
N VAL A 4 -9.57 6.01 -9.39
CA VAL A 4 -10.85 6.17 -8.70
C VAL A 4 -11.57 4.82 -8.56
N GLN A 5 -11.58 4.01 -9.63
CA GLN A 5 -12.16 2.66 -9.59
C GLN A 5 -11.39 1.75 -8.63
N ILE A 6 -10.05 1.83 -8.64
CA ILE A 6 -9.20 1.08 -7.70
C ILE A 6 -9.54 1.49 -6.26
N ALA A 7 -9.57 2.78 -5.96
CA ALA A 7 -9.90 3.30 -4.63
C ALA A 7 -11.28 2.83 -4.14
N GLN A 8 -12.31 2.95 -4.99
CA GLN A 8 -13.66 2.49 -4.65
C GLN A 8 -13.71 0.98 -4.37
N TRP A 9 -12.96 0.19 -5.15
CA TRP A 9 -12.91 -1.26 -4.93
C TRP A 9 -12.20 -1.62 -3.63
N MET A 10 -11.09 -0.94 -3.31
CA MET A 10 -10.38 -1.10 -2.03
C MET A 10 -11.28 -0.77 -0.83
N ILE A 11 -12.06 0.31 -0.92
CA ILE A 11 -13.02 0.71 0.11
C ILE A 11 -14.07 -0.38 0.32
N ARG A 12 -14.61 -0.92 -0.78
CA ARG A 12 -15.60 -2.00 -0.74
C ARG A 12 -15.05 -3.24 -0.05
N ILE A 13 -13.87 -3.70 -0.47
CA ILE A 13 -13.18 -4.86 0.13
C ILE A 13 -13.05 -4.70 1.65
N ARG A 14 -12.59 -3.53 2.09
CA ARG A 14 -12.41 -3.29 3.53
C ARG A 14 -13.72 -3.29 4.30
N GLN A 15 -14.78 -2.68 3.74
CA GLN A 15 -16.06 -2.52 4.42
C GLN A 15 -16.90 -3.79 4.44
N GLN A 16 -16.86 -4.59 3.37
CA GLN A 16 -17.75 -5.74 3.19
C GLN A 16 -17.11 -7.05 3.63
N ASP A 17 -15.84 -7.26 3.31
CA ASP A 17 -15.18 -8.56 3.50
C ASP A 17 -14.31 -8.60 4.76
N GLU A 18 -14.14 -7.46 5.44
CA GLU A 18 -13.16 -7.29 6.52
C GLU A 18 -11.75 -7.77 6.09
N LEU A 19 -11.36 -7.50 4.84
CA LEU A 19 -10.05 -7.86 4.27
C LEU A 19 -9.18 -6.61 4.03
N THR A 20 -7.86 -6.81 4.02
CA THR A 20 -6.92 -5.76 3.59
C THR A 20 -6.74 -5.84 2.07
N PRO A 21 -7.08 -4.79 1.30
CA PRO A 21 -6.84 -4.80 -0.13
C PRO A 21 -5.33 -4.74 -0.43
N ALA A 22 -4.86 -5.49 -1.43
CA ALA A 22 -3.47 -5.46 -1.87
C ALA A 22 -3.35 -5.31 -3.39
N LEU A 23 -2.48 -4.39 -3.82
CA LEU A 23 -2.09 -4.24 -5.21
C LEU A 23 -1.05 -5.29 -5.57
N ILE A 24 -1.32 -6.07 -6.61
CA ILE A 24 -0.38 -7.05 -7.14
C ILE A 24 0.32 -6.46 -8.35
N LEU A 25 1.64 -6.38 -8.25
CA LEU A 25 2.51 -5.81 -9.26
C LEU A 25 3.23 -6.91 -10.04
N PRO A 26 3.37 -6.75 -11.36
CA PRO A 26 4.35 -7.52 -12.13
C PRO A 26 5.76 -7.39 -11.53
N ALA A 27 6.58 -8.44 -11.64
CA ALA A 27 7.91 -8.48 -11.03
C ALA A 27 8.84 -7.33 -11.48
N HIS A 28 8.58 -6.75 -12.65
CA HIS A 28 9.33 -5.66 -13.27
C HIS A 28 8.79 -4.25 -12.92
N LEU A 29 7.65 -4.15 -12.24
CA LEU A 29 6.99 -2.88 -11.93
C LEU A 29 7.30 -2.43 -10.50
N ASN A 30 7.72 -1.17 -10.36
CA ASN A 30 7.85 -0.51 -9.07
C ASN A 30 6.99 0.76 -9.05
N LEU A 31 6.16 0.89 -8.02
CA LEU A 31 5.34 2.09 -7.81
C LEU A 31 6.22 3.26 -7.33
N ARG A 32 5.97 4.44 -7.89
CA ARG A 32 6.69 5.69 -7.57
C ARG A 32 5.84 6.58 -6.67
N ALA A 33 6.46 7.58 -6.03
CA ALA A 33 5.78 8.56 -5.17
C ALA A 33 4.47 9.14 -5.78
N PRO A 34 4.43 9.54 -7.07
CA PRO A 34 3.21 10.09 -7.66
C PRO A 34 2.03 9.12 -7.68
N PHE A 35 2.30 7.81 -7.76
CA PHE A 35 1.24 6.80 -7.73
C PHE A 35 0.60 6.73 -6.33
N TYR A 36 1.43 6.59 -5.29
CA TYR A 36 0.95 6.53 -3.90
C TYR A 36 0.18 7.78 -3.51
N GLU A 37 0.66 8.95 -3.96
CA GLU A 37 -0.02 10.22 -3.78
C GLU A 37 -1.37 10.27 -4.51
N ALA A 38 -1.42 9.92 -5.80
CA ALA A 38 -2.65 9.99 -6.59
C ALA A 38 -3.72 9.01 -6.08
N LEU A 39 -3.30 7.81 -5.67
CA LEU A 39 -4.20 6.85 -5.02
C LEU A 39 -4.65 7.35 -3.64
N GLY A 40 -3.74 7.92 -2.85
CA GLY A 40 -4.06 8.54 -1.56
C GLY A 40 -5.09 9.67 -1.70
N ARG A 41 -4.94 10.54 -2.72
CA ARG A 41 -5.94 11.58 -3.04
C ARG A 41 -7.29 10.99 -3.44
N SER A 42 -7.29 9.95 -4.27
CA SER A 42 -8.54 9.26 -4.67
C SER A 42 -9.27 8.65 -3.47
N LEU A 43 -8.55 8.20 -2.44
CA LEU A 43 -9.12 7.71 -1.18
C LEU A 43 -9.58 8.86 -0.27
N ALA A 44 -8.85 9.97 -0.27
CA ALA A 44 -9.21 11.19 0.46
C ALA A 44 -10.54 11.78 -0.01
N ASP A 45 -10.80 11.74 -1.31
CA ASP A 45 -12.08 12.14 -1.92
C ASP A 45 -13.26 11.30 -1.39
N ALA A 46 -12.99 10.09 -0.92
CA ALA A 46 -13.95 9.20 -0.26
C ALA A 46 -13.91 9.28 1.29
N GLY A 47 -13.24 10.28 1.85
CA GLY A 47 -13.15 10.52 3.29
C GLY A 47 -12.02 9.78 4.03
N ILE A 48 -11.19 9.01 3.32
CA ILE A 48 -10.07 8.28 3.92
C ILE A 48 -8.81 9.13 3.86
N ARG A 49 -8.47 9.74 4.99
CA ARG A 49 -7.38 10.73 5.09
C ARG A 49 -6.05 10.17 5.58
N ARG A 50 -6.02 8.95 6.11
CA ARG A 50 -4.81 8.29 6.61
C ARG A 50 -4.61 6.97 5.88
N VAL A 51 -3.65 6.92 4.97
CA VAL A 51 -3.37 5.75 4.15
C VAL A 51 -1.94 5.26 4.42
N ARG A 52 -1.81 3.96 4.71
CA ARG A 52 -0.52 3.29 4.83
C ARG A 52 -0.39 2.20 3.77
N PHE A 53 0.69 2.23 3.01
CA PHE A 53 1.03 1.20 2.03
C PHE A 53 2.05 0.24 2.63
N ASP A 54 1.64 -1.01 2.87
CA ASP A 54 2.50 -2.09 3.35
C ASP A 54 3.07 -2.84 2.14
N VAL A 55 4.30 -2.50 1.75
CA VAL A 55 5.00 -3.18 0.65
C VAL A 55 5.65 -4.44 1.19
N LEU A 56 5.20 -5.58 0.68
CA LEU A 56 5.65 -6.90 1.05
C LEU A 56 7.07 -7.14 0.53
N ARG A 57 7.95 -7.59 1.41
CA ARG A 57 9.29 -8.05 1.06
C ARG A 57 9.61 -9.33 1.84
N PRO A 58 10.20 -10.35 1.19
CA PRO A 58 10.68 -11.52 1.91
C PRO A 58 11.80 -11.11 2.88
N ILE A 59 11.70 -11.55 4.14
CA ILE A 59 12.74 -11.35 5.17
C ILE A 59 13.41 -12.70 5.43
N GLY A 60 14.68 -12.83 5.05
CA GLY A 60 15.50 -14.04 5.06
C GLY A 60 16.79 -13.92 4.22
N GLY A 61 17.94 -13.80 4.90
CA GLY A 61 19.28 -13.96 4.32
C GLY A 61 20.30 -12.88 4.70
N LEU A 62 21.59 -13.23 4.76
CA LEU A 62 22.70 -12.30 5.10
C LEU A 62 22.80 -11.11 4.13
N TRP A 63 22.56 -11.34 2.83
CA TRP A 63 22.50 -10.29 1.81
C TRP A 63 21.35 -9.31 2.00
N GLN A 64 20.29 -9.72 2.69
CA GLN A 64 19.16 -8.85 2.95
C GLN A 64 19.41 -7.85 4.07
N SER A 65 20.31 -8.09 5.02
CA SER A 65 20.67 -7.05 6.00
C SER A 65 21.28 -5.82 5.34
N VAL A 66 22.09 -6.02 4.29
CA VAL A 66 22.65 -4.93 3.49
C VAL A 66 21.58 -4.29 2.62
N ALA A 67 20.77 -5.11 1.95
CA ALA A 67 19.65 -4.63 1.15
C ALA A 67 18.71 -3.77 2.00
N ASN A 68 18.34 -4.22 3.20
CA ASN A 68 17.48 -3.56 4.19
C ASN A 68 17.93 -2.13 4.52
N ARG A 69 19.25 -1.86 4.51
CA ARG A 69 19.77 -0.51 4.81
C ARG A 69 19.58 0.45 3.63
N ILE A 70 19.92 0.04 2.41
CA ILE A 70 19.64 0.80 1.18
C ILE A 70 18.13 1.04 1.07
N PHE A 71 17.40 0.02 1.49
CA PHE A 71 15.97 -0.05 1.43
C PHE A 71 15.26 0.88 2.41
N ALA A 72 15.69 0.92 3.67
CA ALA A 72 15.23 1.93 4.63
C ALA A 72 15.50 3.37 4.13
N GLN A 73 16.62 3.60 3.45
CA GLN A 73 16.91 4.89 2.83
C GLN A 73 15.95 5.23 1.69
N GLN A 74 15.59 4.26 0.84
CA GLN A 74 14.62 4.44 -0.24
C GLN A 74 13.24 4.79 0.31
N VAL A 75 12.74 4.05 1.31
CA VAL A 75 11.47 4.35 1.98
C VAL A 75 11.52 5.72 2.64
N GLY A 76 12.62 6.06 3.32
CA GLY A 76 12.79 7.38 3.92
C GLY A 76 12.73 8.50 2.89
N ARG A 77 13.36 8.33 1.71
CA ARG A 77 13.27 9.30 0.61
C ARG A 77 11.86 9.39 0.05
N LEU A 78 11.18 8.26 -0.14
CA LEU A 78 9.82 8.20 -0.64
C LEU A 78 8.85 8.92 0.30
N ASN A 79 8.89 8.60 1.60
CA ASN A 79 8.07 9.24 2.61
C ASN A 79 8.41 10.73 2.77
N ARG A 80 9.66 11.16 2.58
CA ARG A 80 10.00 12.59 2.53
C ARG A 80 9.34 13.30 1.35
N VAL A 81 9.29 12.67 0.18
CA VAL A 81 8.61 13.24 -0.99
C VAL A 81 7.11 13.32 -0.75
N LEU A 82 6.51 12.27 -0.19
CA LEU A 82 5.09 12.23 0.15
C LEU A 82 4.74 13.29 1.19
N ALA A 83 5.52 13.40 2.27
CA ALA A 83 5.32 14.40 3.32
C ALA A 83 5.41 15.85 2.81
N ARG A 84 6.26 16.13 1.81
CA ARG A 84 6.35 17.46 1.18
C ARG A 84 5.14 17.80 0.30
N ARG A 85 4.38 16.79 -0.11
CA ARG A 85 3.18 16.92 -0.95
C ARG A 85 1.90 16.71 -0.16
N HIS A 86 1.99 16.56 1.16
CA HIS A 86 0.83 16.59 2.03
C HIS A 86 0.16 17.96 1.92
N ASP A 87 -1.08 17.97 1.42
CA ASP A 87 -2.06 18.93 1.92
C ASP A 87 -2.34 18.58 3.39
N GLU A 88 -2.61 19.58 4.23
CA GLU A 88 -2.81 19.40 5.69
C GLU A 88 -3.87 18.34 6.06
N ALA A 89 -4.71 17.94 5.10
CA ALA A 89 -5.78 16.97 5.27
C ALA A 89 -5.45 15.52 4.84
N LEU A 90 -4.31 15.24 4.19
CA LEU A 90 -3.97 13.91 3.67
C LEU A 90 -2.65 13.40 4.23
N TRP A 91 -2.69 12.26 4.93
CA TRP A 91 -1.52 11.53 5.38
C TRP A 91 -1.31 10.25 4.58
N VAL A 92 -0.16 10.13 3.92
CA VAL A 92 0.24 8.95 3.16
C VAL A 92 1.61 8.46 3.60
N GLN A 93 1.70 7.20 4.00
CA GLN A 93 2.96 6.56 4.37
C GLN A 93 3.18 5.27 3.59
N VAL A 94 4.43 5.00 3.24
CA VAL A 94 4.88 3.70 2.73
C VAL A 94 5.73 3.03 3.81
N ALA A 95 5.40 1.77 4.13
CA ALA A 95 6.08 0.93 5.09
C ALA A 95 6.48 -0.39 4.42
N TRP A 96 7.68 -0.87 4.72
CA TRP A 96 8.16 -2.15 4.21
C TRP A 96 8.02 -3.20 5.28
N THR A 97 7.34 -4.29 4.95
CA THR A 97 6.84 -5.24 5.94
C THR A 97 7.09 -6.67 5.49
N ALA A 98 7.26 -7.55 6.48
CA ALA A 98 7.32 -9.01 6.26
C ALA A 98 5.94 -9.57 5.86
N THR A 99 4.89 -8.86 6.24
CA THR A 99 3.50 -9.28 6.10
C THR A 99 2.61 -8.04 6.06
N ILE A 100 1.54 -8.12 5.27
CA ILE A 100 0.55 -7.07 5.14
C ILE A 100 -0.33 -7.06 6.41
N ALA A 101 -0.47 -5.89 7.05
CA ALA A 101 -1.24 -5.80 8.28
C ALA A 101 -2.72 -6.17 8.08
N ARG A 102 -3.30 -6.76 9.12
CA ARG A 102 -4.73 -7.10 9.17
C ARG A 102 -5.57 -5.83 9.21
N PRO A 103 -6.81 -5.88 8.70
CA PRO A 103 -7.71 -4.74 8.80
C PRO A 103 -8.10 -4.56 10.27
N LEU A 104 -7.80 -3.38 10.81
CA LEU A 104 -8.29 -3.00 12.13
C LEU A 104 -9.79 -2.69 12.03
N ARG A 105 -10.58 -3.28 12.92
CA ARG A 105 -12.00 -2.94 13.06
C ARG A 105 -12.10 -1.48 13.48
N VAL A 106 -12.89 -0.72 12.73
CA VAL A 106 -13.05 0.74 12.85
C VAL A 106 -13.49 1.18 14.27
N ALA A 107 -14.04 0.25 15.07
CA ALA A 107 -14.53 0.50 16.42
C ALA A 107 -13.45 0.80 17.48
N GLU A 108 -12.17 0.49 17.25
CA GLU A 108 -11.14 0.62 18.31
C GLU A 108 -10.25 1.86 18.21
N ASN A 109 -10.29 2.64 17.13
CA ASN A 109 -9.52 3.90 17.07
C ASN A 109 -9.99 4.82 15.94
N SER A 110 -10.43 6.03 16.29
CA SER A 110 -10.78 7.11 15.35
C SER A 110 -9.60 7.59 14.49
N ALA A 111 -8.39 7.08 14.74
CA ALA A 111 -7.17 7.33 13.97
C ALA A 111 -6.69 6.11 13.17
N ALA A 112 -7.51 5.07 13.01
CA ALA A 112 -7.12 3.84 12.32
C ALA A 112 -6.72 4.12 10.86
N GLU A 113 -5.50 3.72 10.52
CA GLU A 113 -4.97 3.86 9.16
C GLU A 113 -5.72 2.94 8.19
N PHE A 114 -5.85 3.39 6.95
CA PHE A 114 -6.25 2.56 5.83
C PHE A 114 -5.03 1.88 5.24
N VAL A 115 -4.86 0.60 5.61
CA VAL A 115 -3.75 -0.22 5.15
C VAL A 115 -4.07 -0.76 3.76
N ILE A 116 -3.09 -0.65 2.86
CA ILE A 116 -3.11 -1.22 1.52
C ILE A 116 -1.84 -2.05 1.35
N GLY A 117 -1.99 -3.32 1.03
CA GLY A 117 -0.87 -4.17 0.67
C GLY A 117 -0.31 -3.81 -0.70
N VAL A 118 0.99 -3.98 -0.89
CA VAL A 118 1.63 -3.95 -2.21
C VAL A 118 2.54 -5.16 -2.30
N ALA A 119 2.27 -6.05 -3.23
CA ALA A 119 3.00 -7.30 -3.38
C ALA A 119 3.35 -7.56 -4.85
N GLN A 120 4.28 -8.46 -5.11
CA GLN A 120 4.57 -8.97 -6.44
C GLN A 120 3.71 -10.20 -6.75
N SER A 121 3.47 -10.49 -8.03
CA SER A 121 2.70 -11.65 -8.50
C SER A 121 3.17 -13.02 -7.96
N ARG A 122 4.43 -13.10 -7.53
CA ARG A 122 5.06 -14.31 -6.99
C ARG A 122 5.00 -14.42 -5.46
N ASP A 123 4.54 -13.37 -4.77
CA ASP A 123 4.53 -13.37 -3.32
C ASP A 123 3.32 -14.14 -2.79
N SER A 124 3.52 -14.93 -1.74
CA SER A 124 2.41 -15.59 -1.04
C SER A 124 1.68 -14.59 -0.16
N LEU A 125 0.38 -14.40 -0.41
CA LEU A 125 -0.44 -13.49 0.38
C LEU A 125 -1.12 -14.20 1.55
N PRO A 126 -1.26 -13.54 2.71
CA PRO A 126 -2.08 -14.06 3.80
C PRO A 126 -3.56 -14.16 3.42
N THR A 127 -4.29 -15.05 4.09
CA THR A 127 -5.73 -15.29 3.83
C THR A 127 -6.64 -14.10 4.13
N TRP A 128 -6.16 -13.11 4.89
CA TRP A 128 -6.90 -11.87 5.19
C TRP A 128 -6.65 -10.74 4.18
N VAL A 129 -5.99 -11.05 3.06
CA VAL A 129 -5.66 -10.09 2.00
C VAL A 129 -6.47 -10.40 0.76
N ALA A 130 -7.11 -9.38 0.19
CA ALA A 130 -7.77 -9.48 -1.11
C ALA A 130 -6.89 -8.85 -2.19
N SER A 131 -6.57 -9.62 -3.23
CA SER A 131 -5.70 -9.20 -4.33
C SER A 131 -6.43 -8.35 -5.36
N ILE A 132 -5.75 -7.31 -5.84
CA ILE A 132 -6.14 -6.43 -6.93
C ILE A 132 -5.01 -6.43 -7.95
N ASP A 133 -5.16 -7.20 -9.03
CA ASP A 133 -4.15 -7.30 -10.07
C ASP A 133 -4.09 -6.02 -10.91
N LEU A 134 -2.94 -5.35 -10.91
CA LEU A 134 -2.65 -4.33 -11.89
C LEU A 134 -2.15 -5.04 -13.15
N ALA A 135 -3.07 -5.30 -14.08
CA ALA A 135 -2.80 -6.06 -15.30
C ALA A 135 -1.48 -5.65 -15.97
N GLU A 136 -0.70 -6.65 -16.43
CA GLU A 136 0.34 -6.39 -17.43
C GLU A 136 -0.34 -5.86 -18.70
N PRO A 137 0.18 -4.80 -19.34
CA PRO A 137 -0.22 -4.52 -20.70
C PRO A 137 0.13 -5.76 -21.52
N THR A 138 -0.89 -6.45 -22.01
CA THR A 138 -0.73 -7.55 -22.95
C THR A 138 -0.06 -6.94 -24.18
N VAL A 139 1.21 -7.28 -24.40
CA VAL A 139 1.96 -6.90 -25.60
C VAL A 139 1.42 -7.68 -26.79
#